data_AF-A0A355GRJ6-F1
#
_entry.id   AF-A0A355GRJ6-F1
#
_cell.length_a   1.000
_cell.length_b   1.000
_cell.length_c   1.000
_cell.angle_alpha   90.00
_cell.angle_beta   90.00
_cell.angle_gamma   90.00
#
_symmetry.space_group_name_H-M   'P 1'
#
loop_
_entity.id
_entity.type
_entity.pdbx_description
1 polymer ?
#
loop_
_entity_poly.entity_id
_entity_poly.type
_entity_poly.pdbx_seq_one_letter_code
_entity_poly.pdbx_strand_id
1 'polypeptide(L)'
;EIDALGLDRIDRQLLITMAEKFAGGPVGLETLAASISEEPETVEDVYEPYLMKIGFLQRTPRGRMITYPACRHLGIKVPGKPEQNALFEMPEGKG
;
A
#
# COMPACT_ATOMS: atom_id res chain seq x y z
N GLU A 1 13.09 12.67 6.41
CA GLU A 1 13.77 11.42 6.80
C GLU A 1 13.35 10.32 5.84
N ILE A 2 14.32 9.57 5.34
CA ILE A 2 14.16 8.48 4.36
C ILE A 2 14.20 7.16 5.14
N ASP A 3 13.28 6.23 4.89
CA ASP A 3 13.32 4.92 5.57
C ASP A 3 14.34 3.95 4.96
N ALA A 4 14.43 2.75 5.54
CA ALA A 4 15.33 1.68 5.10
C ALA A 4 15.09 1.20 3.65
N LEU A 5 13.91 1.49 3.07
CA LEU A 5 13.58 1.18 1.68
C LEU A 5 13.72 2.39 0.77
N GLY A 6 14.27 3.51 1.26
CA GLY A 6 14.43 4.72 0.45
C GLY A 6 13.16 5.55 0.31
N LEU A 7 12.08 5.25 1.05
CA LEU A 7 10.85 6.04 0.97
C LEU A 7 10.97 7.31 1.78
N ASP A 8 10.63 8.43 1.14
CA ASP A 8 10.59 9.71 1.79
C ASP A 8 9.27 9.96 2.55
N ARG A 9 9.03 11.20 2.96
CA ARG A 9 7.78 11.55 3.67
C ARG A 9 6.56 11.44 2.76
N ILE A 10 6.68 11.87 1.51
CA ILE A 10 5.56 11.95 0.56
C ILE A 10 5.21 10.55 0.05
N ASP A 11 6.20 9.71 -0.22
CA ASP A 11 5.99 8.30 -0.58
C ASP A 11 5.13 7.58 0.47
N ARG A 12 5.52 7.70 1.74
CA ARG A 12 4.78 7.08 2.85
C ARG A 12 3.40 7.72 2.99
N GLN A 13 3.29 9.03 2.85
CA GLN A 13 2.01 9.73 2.92
C GLN A 13 1.05 9.25 1.82
N LEU A 14 1.53 9.02 0.59
CA LEU A 14 0.76 8.48 -0.52
C LEU A 14 0.22 7.08 -0.17
N LEU A 15 1.08 6.17 0.26
CA LEU A 15 0.68 4.79 0.56
C LEU A 15 -0.25 4.72 1.78
N ILE A 16 0.02 5.48 2.84
CA ILE A 16 -0.84 5.57 4.03
C ILE A 16 -2.21 6.13 3.65
N THR A 17 -2.25 7.20 2.85
CA THR A 17 -3.51 7.78 2.37
C THR A 17 -4.33 6.76 1.59
N MET A 18 -3.69 5.96 0.74
CA MET A 18 -4.36 4.87 0.03
C MET A 18 -4.88 3.77 0.96
N ALA A 19 -4.11 3.40 1.97
CA ALA A 19 -4.50 2.37 2.91
C ALA A 19 -5.68 2.80 3.80
N GLU A 20 -5.62 4.01 4.36
CA GLU A 20 -6.58 4.50 5.35
C GLU A 20 -7.84 5.11 4.72
N LYS A 21 -7.70 5.94 3.69
CA LYS A 21 -8.85 6.63 3.08
C LYS A 21 -9.56 5.80 2.02
N PHE A 22 -8.84 4.89 1.37
CA PHE A 22 -9.33 4.16 0.20
C PHE A 22 -9.31 2.65 0.35
N ALA A 23 -9.05 2.13 1.57
CA ALA A 23 -8.98 0.70 1.87
C ALA A 23 -8.02 -0.07 0.93
N GLY A 24 -6.98 0.60 0.46
CA GLY A 24 -5.99 0.07 -0.48
C GLY A 24 -6.29 0.28 -1.97
N GLY A 25 -7.42 0.91 -2.32
CA GLY A 25 -7.82 1.27 -3.68
C GLY A 25 -8.89 0.36 -4.30
N PRO A 26 -9.20 0.49 -5.60
CA PRO A 26 -8.54 1.36 -6.59
C PRO A 26 -8.92 2.84 -6.49
N VAL A 27 -7.94 3.74 -6.74
CA VAL A 27 -8.09 5.21 -6.69
C VAL A 27 -7.63 5.86 -7.99
N GLY A 28 -8.37 6.83 -8.53
CA GLY A 28 -7.95 7.62 -9.69
C GLY A 28 -6.75 8.53 -9.40
N LEU A 29 -5.96 8.88 -10.42
CA LEU A 29 -4.77 9.75 -10.26
C LEU A 29 -5.13 11.08 -9.60
N GLU A 30 -6.12 11.77 -10.17
CA GLU A 30 -6.55 13.09 -9.70
C GLU A 30 -7.02 13.05 -8.25
N THR A 31 -7.80 12.02 -7.89
CA THR A 31 -8.27 11.83 -6.52
C THR A 31 -7.13 11.55 -5.55
N LEU A 32 -6.17 10.72 -5.96
CA LEU A 32 -5.00 10.41 -5.13
C LEU A 32 -4.14 11.65 -4.91
N ALA A 33 -3.80 12.37 -5.98
CA ALA A 33 -3.00 13.58 -5.95
C ALA A 33 -3.66 14.67 -5.07
N ALA A 34 -4.95 14.92 -5.26
CA ALA A 34 -5.71 15.85 -4.43
C ALA A 34 -5.70 15.45 -2.94
N SER A 35 -5.72 14.14 -2.64
CA SER A 35 -5.75 13.64 -1.26
C SER A 35 -4.44 13.82 -0.49
N ILE A 36 -3.33 14.05 -1.20
CA ILE A 36 -2.01 14.32 -0.63
C ILE A 36 -1.51 15.74 -0.93
N SER A 37 -2.36 16.59 -1.53
CA SER A 37 -2.05 17.97 -1.91
C SER A 37 -0.88 18.08 -2.90
N GLU A 38 -0.85 17.18 -3.88
CA GLU A 38 0.13 17.14 -4.96
C GLU A 38 -0.55 17.30 -6.32
N GLU A 39 0.26 17.61 -7.34
CA GLU A 39 -0.21 17.61 -8.73
C GLU A 39 -0.26 16.18 -9.30
N PRO A 40 -1.27 15.84 -10.12
CA PRO A 40 -1.36 14.54 -10.79
C PRO A 40 -0.08 14.11 -11.51
N GLU A 41 0.54 15.05 -12.24
CA GLU A 41 1.77 14.83 -13.01
C GLU A 41 2.96 14.54 -12.08
N THR A 42 3.06 15.24 -10.95
CA THR A 42 4.09 14.95 -9.93
C THR A 42 3.93 13.55 -9.36
N VAL A 43 2.70 13.11 -9.09
CA VAL A 43 2.45 11.74 -8.62
C VAL A 43 2.90 10.71 -9.66
N GLU A 44 2.48 10.89 -10.91
CA GLU A 44 2.76 9.98 -12.01
C GLU A 44 4.25 9.92 -12.39
N ASP A 45 4.94 11.06 -12.43
CA ASP A 45 6.30 11.15 -12.97
C ASP A 45 7.40 11.06 -11.89
N VAL A 46 7.08 11.44 -10.65
CA VAL A 46 8.07 11.47 -9.55
C VAL A 46 7.88 10.28 -8.60
N TYR A 47 6.67 10.08 -8.06
CA TYR A 47 6.46 9.12 -6.97
C TYR A 47 6.18 7.70 -7.45
N GLU A 48 5.28 7.54 -8.43
CA GLU A 48 4.87 6.23 -8.92
C GLU A 48 6.02 5.35 -9.45
N PRO A 49 7.02 5.85 -10.21
CA PRO A 49 8.04 4.98 -10.80
C PRO A 49 8.80 4.15 -9.76
N TYR A 50 9.14 4.76 -8.62
CA TYR A 50 9.84 4.05 -7.55
C TYR A 50 8.92 3.08 -6.80
N LEU A 51 7.72 3.55 -6.41
CA LEU A 51 6.75 2.74 -5.68
C LEU A 51 6.29 1.52 -6.48
N MET A 52 6.15 1.64 -7.80
CA MET A 52 5.86 0.53 -8.69
C MET A 52 7.05 -0.42 -8.83
N LYS A 53 8.29 0.11 -8.95
CA LYS A 53 9.51 -0.69 -9.08
C LYS A 53 9.74 -1.59 -7.86
N ILE A 54 9.48 -1.11 -6.65
CA ILE A 54 9.58 -1.92 -5.42
C ILE A 54 8.33 -2.75 -5.14
N GLY A 55 7.32 -2.68 -6.02
CA GLY A 55 6.10 -3.46 -5.94
C GLY A 55 5.14 -3.01 -4.85
N PHE A 56 5.18 -1.74 -4.44
CA PHE A 56 4.31 -1.16 -3.39
C PHE A 56 3.02 -0.56 -3.96
N LEU A 57 3.06 -0.17 -5.23
CA LEU A 57 1.93 0.39 -5.97
C LEU A 57 1.70 -0.38 -7.26
N GLN A 58 0.44 -0.57 -7.63
CA GLN A 58 0.03 -1.17 -8.89
C GLN A 58 -1.00 -0.30 -9.61
N ARG A 59 -0.76 -0.04 -10.91
CA ARG A 59 -1.77 0.55 -11.80
C ARG A 59 -2.73 -0.52 -12.30
N THR A 60 -4.01 -0.19 -12.30
CA THR A 60 -5.08 -1.00 -12.91
C THR A 60 -5.95 -0.10 -13.80
N PRO A 61 -6.78 -0.67 -14.70
CA PRO A 61 -7.74 0.13 -15.47
C PRO A 61 -8.72 0.95 -14.61
N ARG A 62 -8.94 0.55 -13.35
CA ARG A 62 -9.85 1.22 -12.41
C ARG A 62 -9.15 2.25 -11.51
N GLY A 63 -7.82 2.34 -11.56
CA GLY A 63 -7.03 3.22 -10.70
C GLY A 63 -5.80 2.52 -10.08
N ARG A 64 -5.17 3.20 -9.13
CA ARG A 64 -4.01 2.72 -8.38
C ARG A 64 -4.45 1.93 -7.17
N MET A 65 -3.76 0.84 -6.87
CA MET A 65 -3.94 0.05 -5.65
C MET A 65 -2.60 -0.14 -4.96
N ILE A 66 -2.61 -0.13 -3.62
CA ILE A 66 -1.44 -0.55 -2.85
C ILE A 66 -1.41 -2.08 -2.80
N THR A 67 -0.20 -2.61 -2.69
CA THR A 67 0.01 -4.05 -2.64
C THR A 67 0.15 -4.54 -1.20
N TYR A 68 0.07 -5.85 -1.01
CA TYR A 68 0.30 -6.48 0.29
C TYR A 68 1.69 -6.15 0.90
N PRO A 69 2.80 -6.15 0.14
CA PRO A 69 4.10 -5.67 0.62
C PRO A 69 4.08 -4.24 1.19
N ALA A 70 3.38 -3.31 0.54
CA ALA A 70 3.27 -1.93 1.03
C ALA A 70 2.57 -1.88 2.39
N CYS A 71 1.44 -2.57 2.53
CA CYS A 71 0.71 -2.62 3.80
C CYS A 71 1.57 -3.22 4.93
N ARG A 72 2.34 -4.29 4.64
CA ARG A 72 3.24 -4.87 5.64
C ARG A 72 4.35 -3.92 6.05
N HIS A 73 4.94 -3.20 5.08
CA HIS A 73 6.00 -2.23 5.35
C HIS A 73 5.51 -1.10 6.26
N LEU A 74 4.29 -0.64 6.03
CA LEU A 74 3.65 0.43 6.81
C LEU A 74 3.07 -0.05 8.14
N GLY A 75 3.07 -1.36 8.42
CA GLY A 75 2.43 -1.93 9.61
C GLY A 75 0.89 -1.80 9.62
N ILE A 76 0.26 -1.64 8.45
CA ILE A 76 -1.19 -1.42 8.34
C ILE A 76 -1.91 -2.77 8.14
N LYS A 77 -3.02 -2.97 8.88
CA LYS A 77 -3.89 -4.13 8.68
C LYS A 77 -4.53 -4.07 7.29
N VAL A 78 -4.28 -5.10 6.49
CA VAL A 78 -4.82 -5.21 5.12
C VAL A 78 -6.34 -5.42 5.18
N PRO A 79 -7.16 -4.56 4.57
CA PRO A 79 -8.60 -4.82 4.46
C PRO A 79 -8.81 -6.03 3.54
N GLY A 80 -9.41 -7.11 4.05
CA GLY A 80 -9.87 -8.22 3.21
C GLY A 80 -9.02 -9.50 3.18
N LYS A 81 -7.94 -9.60 3.94
CA LYS A 81 -7.43 -10.92 4.35
C LYS A 81 -8.09 -11.28 5.69
N PRO A 82 -8.95 -12.31 5.79
CA PRO A 82 -9.18 -12.94 7.08
C PRO A 82 -7.82 -13.36 7.63
N GLU A 83 -7.63 -13.29 8.94
CA GLU A 83 -6.44 -13.77 9.64
C GLU A 83 -6.28 -15.29 9.44
N GLN A 84 -5.88 -15.72 8.23
CA GLN A 84 -5.47 -17.09 7.97
C GLN A 84 -4.03 -17.24 8.45
N ASN A 85 -3.88 -17.33 9.78
CA ASN A 85 -2.76 -18.02 10.43
C ASN A 85 -3.01 -18.22 11.94
N ALA A 86 -4.18 -18.75 12.32
CA ALA A 86 -4.43 -19.22 13.68
C ALA A 86 -5.25 -20.52 13.72
N LEU A 87 -5.12 -21.42 12.72
CA LEU A 87 -5.87 -22.68 12.70
C LEU A 87 -5.05 -23.90 12.26
N PHE A 88 -3.76 -23.95 12.62
CA PHE A 88 -2.98 -25.18 12.55
C PHE A 88 -2.15 -25.36 13.83
N GLU A 89 -2.84 -25.36 14.98
CA GLU A 89 -2.35 -26.11 16.14
C GLU A 89 -3.17 -27.40 16.19
N MET A 90 -2.64 -28.46 15.55
CA MET A 90 -3.02 -29.80 15.92
C MET A 90 -2.19 -30.17 17.15
N PRO A 91 -2.76 -30.34 18.35
CA PRO A 91 -2.03 -30.99 19.41
C PRO A 91 -1.79 -32.44 18.99
N GLU A 92 -0.52 -32.83 18.89
CA GLU A 92 -0.12 -34.22 18.77
C GLU A 92 -0.62 -34.98 20.00
N GLY A 93 -1.81 -35.58 19.87
CA GLY A 93 -2.36 -36.50 20.84
C GLY A 93 -1.60 -37.82 20.78
N LYS A 94 -0.56 -37.95 21.61
CA LYS A 94 -0.08 -39.25 22.07
C LYS A 94 -1.20 -39.96 22.82
N GLY A 95 -1.55 -41.16 22.37
CA GLY A 95 -2.39 -42.14 23.06
C GLY A 95 -2.02 -43.53 22.59
#